data_AF-A0A8K0TMS8-F1
#
_entry.id   AF-A0A8K0TMS8-F1
#
_cell.length_a   1.000
_cell.length_b   1.000
_cell.length_c   1.000
_cell.angle_alpha   90.00
_cell.angle_beta   90.00
_cell.angle_gamma   90.00
#
_symmetry.space_group_name_H-M   'P 1'
#
loop_
_entity.id
_entity.type
_entity.pdbx_description
1 polymer ?
#
loop_
_entity_poly.entity_id
_entity_poly.type
_entity_poly.pdbx_seq_one_letter_code
_entity_poly.pdbx_strand_id
1 'polypeptide(L)'
;MGYSEIVCHICGVSFTIGRYRTPEEVFNTNPDVPEGDDEFLAQYILNARTGYCWECDNEEEGDCLVHIPPKKETWPKPDHRFQFGSNTQGGDENAAESNEEADAVVDEDFTDSPSEISEPYEYQSPNEDEPESSDVDMPDADVPIDSRLWERELNDKPTTGTLRPFVSSRVRDRERRAQGLEEEYPADGGDDHLEHIPGKQCTGKQGYCGSRISLAEMRGCTVAQALVSRPLDPEDWQPESDDESFEGDSNVGFFLSGVTDHVPSRDVDDPNFYPERHGVTKAPACNYSRDIYMDDDDRGAHDAMPFHPTCLEVFKRASLWRTGRVDMKGLVEWFKLEGTFDKSGGNIPRSPAVGRAGDQWWKHVKGDEHIVANPCYVPTWDQAIASGAVVAKSGEGAMQGVFDLGDQVAPQPSDEAKDLFSRFNEGIRLCILTHLGPDPKDIANLRLASRAFRQLPRQLFWDLVLQRRPWLWEAWCDLPYSRWTVRGAGALKRMDDAWREREEMLQHSIEVLEQEAEGDFDNAAAIKALVVQLEQIVAEKREARAEVPVPLLPSDTTDWHTIYKWLARPKPTWPKGLRNRRRIWVDCGYILERIEVNRREGKIAALKEETKG
;
A
#
# COMPACT_ATOMS: atom_id res chain seq x y z
N MET A 1 -18.28 -7.52 19.90
CA MET A 1 -16.86 -7.26 19.58
C MET A 1 -16.81 -6.11 18.58
N GLY A 2 -15.86 -5.21 18.71
CA GLY A 2 -15.81 -3.94 17.96
C GLY A 2 -15.24 -4.06 16.53
N TYR A 3 -15.28 -2.94 15.80
CA TYR A 3 -14.71 -2.78 14.46
C TYR A 3 -13.38 -2.00 14.57
N SER A 4 -12.26 -2.71 14.70
CA SER A 4 -10.98 -2.13 15.14
C SER A 4 -9.87 -2.01 14.09
N GLU A 5 -10.10 -2.48 12.85
CA GLU A 5 -9.23 -2.16 11.71
C GLU A 5 -9.18 -0.62 11.47
N ILE A 6 -7.97 -0.09 11.33
CA ILE A 6 -7.70 1.32 11.03
C ILE A 6 -7.57 1.48 9.51
N VAL A 7 -8.20 2.53 8.95
CA VAL A 7 -8.17 2.83 7.51
C VAL A 7 -7.51 4.17 7.21
N CYS A 8 -7.05 4.38 5.98
CA CYS A 8 -6.59 5.68 5.51
C CYS A 8 -7.74 6.70 5.55
N HIS A 9 -7.67 7.68 6.45
CA HIS A 9 -8.74 8.65 6.70
C HIS A 9 -9.09 9.49 5.46
N ILE A 10 -8.10 9.77 4.60
CA ILE A 10 -8.30 10.48 3.32
C ILE A 10 -9.13 9.67 2.32
N CYS A 11 -9.03 8.33 2.27
CA CYS A 11 -9.64 7.53 1.19
C CYS A 11 -10.47 6.30 1.60
N GLY A 12 -10.61 6.00 2.89
CA GLY A 12 -11.41 4.88 3.42
C GLY A 12 -10.89 3.48 3.08
N VAL A 13 -9.66 3.34 2.60
CA VAL A 13 -9.04 2.04 2.27
C VAL A 13 -8.17 1.57 3.44
N SER A 14 -8.29 0.29 3.81
CA SER A 14 -7.47 -0.31 4.86
C SER A 14 -5.98 -0.37 4.49
N PHE A 15 -5.10 -0.40 5.49
CA PHE A 15 -3.67 -0.63 5.30
C PHE A 15 -3.31 -2.13 5.23
N THR A 16 -4.19 -3.02 5.70
CA THR A 16 -3.98 -4.48 5.76
C THR A 16 -4.33 -5.19 4.45
N ILE A 17 -3.82 -4.66 3.32
CA ILE A 17 -4.14 -5.17 1.98
C ILE A 17 -3.27 -6.39 1.63
N GLY A 18 -3.93 -7.50 1.31
CA GLY A 18 -3.29 -8.70 0.75
C GLY A 18 -3.34 -8.75 -0.79
N ARG A 19 -2.32 -9.35 -1.40
CA ARG A 19 -2.29 -9.71 -2.82
C ARG A 19 -1.76 -11.14 -2.96
N TYR A 20 -2.57 -12.02 -3.54
CA TYR A 20 -2.09 -13.31 -4.01
C TYR A 20 -1.21 -13.13 -5.24
N ARG A 21 -0.11 -13.89 -5.33
CA ARG A 21 0.77 -13.88 -6.49
C ARG A 21 0.17 -14.53 -7.74
N THR A 22 0.91 -14.45 -8.84
CA THR A 22 0.67 -15.23 -10.07
C THR A 22 1.50 -16.53 -10.08
N PRO A 23 1.18 -17.53 -10.93
CA PRO A 23 2.02 -18.72 -11.08
C PRO A 23 3.47 -18.44 -11.51
N GLU A 24 3.70 -17.31 -12.20
CA GLU A 24 5.00 -16.89 -12.73
C GLU A 24 5.85 -16.11 -11.71
N GLU A 25 5.24 -15.55 -10.66
CA GLU A 25 5.93 -14.82 -9.58
C GLU A 25 6.56 -15.83 -8.59
N VAL A 26 7.84 -15.62 -8.23
CA VAL A 26 8.63 -16.58 -7.45
C VAL A 26 8.17 -16.61 -5.98
N PHE A 27 8.05 -17.81 -5.40
CA PHE A 27 7.78 -17.96 -3.97
C PHE A 27 9.08 -17.86 -3.17
N ASN A 28 9.35 -16.70 -2.56
CA ASN A 28 10.52 -16.53 -1.73
C ASN A 28 10.31 -17.17 -0.33
N THR A 29 11.03 -18.24 -0.04
CA THR A 29 11.03 -18.93 1.26
C THR A 29 12.03 -18.38 2.27
N ASN A 30 12.88 -17.43 1.87
CA ASN A 30 14.02 -16.97 2.66
C ASN A 30 13.81 -15.53 3.15
N PRO A 31 13.54 -15.30 4.45
CA PRO A 31 13.31 -13.95 4.98
C PRO A 31 14.55 -13.06 4.86
N ASP A 32 15.74 -13.66 4.79
CA ASP A 32 17.02 -12.95 4.86
C ASP A 32 17.53 -12.47 3.48
N VAL A 33 16.85 -12.79 2.37
CA VAL A 33 17.28 -12.38 1.01
C VAL A 33 16.10 -11.95 0.12
N PRO A 34 15.85 -10.63 0.00
CA PRO A 34 15.11 -10.04 -1.12
C PRO A 34 15.95 -8.94 -1.82
N GLU A 35 16.70 -9.30 -2.86
CA GLU A 35 17.34 -8.34 -3.76
C GLU A 35 16.35 -7.88 -4.85
N GLY A 36 15.69 -6.74 -4.66
CA GLY A 36 14.84 -6.09 -5.67
C GLY A 36 13.34 -6.11 -5.35
N ASP A 37 12.50 -6.15 -6.41
CA ASP A 37 11.03 -6.00 -6.32
C ASP A 37 10.34 -7.11 -5.48
N ASP A 38 11.03 -8.22 -5.20
CA ASP A 38 10.51 -9.36 -4.44
C ASP A 38 10.21 -9.06 -2.96
N GLU A 39 10.72 -7.96 -2.37
CA GLU A 39 10.31 -7.52 -1.03
C GLU A 39 8.80 -7.22 -0.98
N PHE A 40 8.30 -6.48 -1.98
CA PHE A 40 6.87 -6.13 -2.04
C PHE A 40 6.01 -7.39 -2.11
N LEU A 41 6.47 -8.41 -2.83
CA LEU A 41 5.78 -9.69 -2.98
C LEU A 41 5.58 -10.38 -1.63
N ALA A 42 6.61 -10.44 -0.79
CA ALA A 42 6.53 -11.04 0.55
C ALA A 42 5.50 -10.35 1.45
N GLN A 43 5.55 -9.00 1.56
CA GLN A 43 4.64 -8.24 2.42
C GLN A 43 3.16 -8.39 1.99
N TYR A 44 2.88 -8.43 0.69
CA TYR A 44 1.51 -8.61 0.21
C TYR A 44 1.00 -10.06 0.28
N ILE A 45 1.87 -11.08 0.20
CA ILE A 45 1.50 -12.48 0.39
C ILE A 45 1.16 -12.76 1.86
N LEU A 46 1.98 -12.29 2.81
CA LEU A 46 1.74 -12.48 4.25
C LEU A 46 0.41 -11.86 4.72
N ASN A 47 0.04 -10.70 4.16
CA ASN A 47 -1.27 -10.08 4.41
C ASN A 47 -2.45 -10.82 3.72
N ALA A 48 -2.20 -11.58 2.65
CA ALA A 48 -3.22 -12.41 1.99
C ALA A 48 -3.41 -13.74 2.74
N ARG A 49 -4.02 -13.68 3.93
CA ARG A 49 -4.23 -14.76 4.93
C ARG A 49 -3.93 -16.16 4.39
N THR A 50 -2.73 -16.64 4.69
CA THR A 50 -2.17 -17.92 4.23
C THR A 50 -2.83 -19.10 4.95
N GLY A 51 -4.03 -19.45 4.50
CA GLY A 51 -4.80 -20.62 4.92
C GLY A 51 -5.84 -20.95 3.86
N TYR A 52 -6.53 -22.10 4.01
CA TYR A 52 -7.48 -22.60 3.02
C TYR A 52 -8.48 -21.53 2.55
N CYS A 53 -8.57 -21.33 1.23
CA CYS A 53 -9.58 -20.44 0.65
C CYS A 53 -10.94 -21.17 0.59
N TRP A 54 -11.58 -21.34 1.75
CA TRP A 54 -12.92 -21.95 1.90
C TRP A 54 -14.02 -21.24 1.09
N GLU A 55 -13.76 -19.99 0.67
CA GLU A 55 -14.63 -19.16 -0.19
C GLU A 55 -14.36 -19.34 -1.71
N CYS A 56 -13.47 -20.25 -2.12
CA CYS A 56 -13.21 -20.50 -3.55
C CYS A 56 -14.30 -21.41 -4.14
N ASP A 57 -15.51 -20.87 -4.30
CA ASP A 57 -16.74 -21.53 -4.78
C ASP A 57 -16.70 -21.99 -6.27
N ASN A 58 -15.53 -22.19 -6.87
CA ASN A 58 -15.39 -22.80 -8.20
C ASN A 58 -15.56 -24.32 -8.11
N GLU A 59 -16.82 -24.77 -7.98
CA GLU A 59 -17.21 -26.18 -8.11
C GLU A 59 -17.16 -26.66 -9.58
N GLU A 60 -17.09 -25.74 -10.54
CA GLU A 60 -16.84 -25.98 -11.97
C GLU A 60 -15.67 -25.10 -12.47
N GLU A 61 -14.76 -25.68 -13.25
CA GLU A 61 -13.69 -25.04 -14.05
C GLU A 61 -12.95 -23.83 -13.42
N GLY A 62 -12.15 -24.06 -12.38
CA GLY A 62 -11.27 -23.04 -11.78
C GLY A 62 -9.78 -23.27 -12.03
N ASP A 63 -9.11 -22.36 -12.76
CA ASP A 63 -7.63 -22.34 -12.97
C ASP A 63 -6.81 -22.08 -11.67
N CYS A 64 -7.37 -22.27 -10.48
CA CYS A 64 -6.67 -22.03 -9.22
C CYS A 64 -5.63 -23.13 -8.96
N LEU A 65 -4.51 -22.77 -8.35
CA LEU A 65 -3.44 -23.70 -7.98
C LEU A 65 -3.18 -23.63 -6.47
N VAL A 66 -2.72 -24.74 -5.90
CA VAL A 66 -2.01 -24.77 -4.62
C VAL A 66 -0.52 -24.79 -4.92
N HIS A 67 0.25 -23.92 -4.26
CA HIS A 67 1.68 -24.12 -4.12
C HIS A 67 1.98 -24.89 -2.85
N ILE A 68 2.73 -25.98 -3.00
CA ILE A 68 3.27 -26.77 -1.91
C ILE A 68 4.75 -26.40 -1.80
N PRO A 69 5.18 -25.65 -0.77
CA PRO A 69 6.59 -25.34 -0.57
C PRO A 69 7.39 -26.64 -0.37
N PRO A 70 8.70 -26.65 -0.71
CA PRO A 70 9.53 -27.81 -0.42
C PRO A 70 9.54 -28.04 1.09
N LYS A 71 9.41 -29.31 1.52
CA LYS A 71 9.58 -29.65 2.94
C LYS A 71 10.95 -29.13 3.39
N LYS A 72 10.98 -28.23 4.38
CA LYS A 72 12.23 -27.93 5.09
C LYS A 72 12.71 -29.25 5.70
N GLU A 73 13.85 -29.75 5.24
CA GLU A 73 14.52 -30.88 5.90
C GLU A 73 14.80 -30.45 7.35
N THR A 74 14.06 -31.03 8.30
CA THR A 74 14.26 -30.74 9.71
C THR A 74 15.63 -31.24 10.10
N TRP A 75 16.59 -30.30 10.26
CA TRP A 75 17.89 -30.60 10.85
C TRP A 75 17.67 -31.44 12.11
N PRO A 76 18.37 -32.58 12.28
CA PRO A 76 18.21 -33.38 13.48
C PRO A 76 18.55 -32.51 14.68
N LYS A 77 17.57 -32.35 15.59
CA LYS A 77 17.77 -31.63 16.85
C LYS A 77 19.02 -32.21 17.53
N PRO A 78 20.01 -31.40 17.94
CA PRO A 78 21.18 -31.91 18.64
C PRO A 78 20.74 -32.77 19.83
N ASP A 79 21.18 -34.04 19.85
CA ASP A 79 20.84 -34.94 20.96
C ASP A 79 21.48 -34.38 22.24
N HIS A 80 20.65 -33.96 23.20
CA HIS A 80 21.08 -33.36 24.46
C HIS A 80 21.62 -34.43 25.42
N ARG A 81 22.72 -35.06 25.00
CA ARG A 81 23.36 -36.22 25.65
C ARG A 81 24.87 -36.09 25.82
N PHE A 82 25.35 -34.87 26.02
CA PHE A 82 26.64 -34.63 26.66
C PHE A 82 26.49 -34.07 28.06
N GLN A 83 26.80 -34.91 29.04
CA GLN A 83 26.92 -34.54 30.44
C GLN A 83 28.16 -33.66 30.62
N PHE A 84 28.03 -32.54 31.33
CA PHE A 84 29.14 -31.96 32.08
C PHE A 84 28.85 -32.10 33.58
N GLY A 85 29.74 -32.81 34.26
CA GLY A 85 29.62 -33.06 35.70
C GLY A 85 29.93 -31.82 36.52
N SER A 86 29.39 -31.80 37.74
CA SER A 86 29.68 -30.79 38.75
C SER A 86 31.18 -30.64 39.04
N ASN A 87 31.62 -29.41 39.29
CA ASN A 87 32.61 -29.19 40.34
C ASN A 87 32.29 -27.89 41.11
N THR A 88 32.55 -27.89 42.41
CA THR A 88 32.15 -26.84 43.36
C THR A 88 33.37 -26.19 44.02
N GLN A 89 33.26 -24.94 44.50
CA GLN A 89 33.73 -24.49 45.83
C GLN A 89 33.62 -22.96 46.04
N GLY A 90 33.30 -22.56 47.29
CA GLY A 90 33.26 -21.17 47.79
C GLY A 90 32.00 -20.39 47.42
N GLY A 91 31.28 -19.68 48.31
CA GLY A 91 31.53 -19.33 49.72
C GLY A 91 31.67 -17.79 49.88
N ASP A 92 31.05 -17.11 50.85
CA ASP A 92 30.17 -17.61 51.94
C ASP A 92 29.32 -16.45 52.55
N GLU A 93 28.35 -16.81 53.41
CA GLU A 93 27.70 -16.00 54.49
C GLU A 93 26.74 -14.79 54.23
N ASN A 94 25.67 -14.76 55.07
CA ASN A 94 24.82 -13.63 55.57
C ASN A 94 23.68 -13.02 54.69
N ALA A 95 22.51 -12.60 55.22
CA ALA A 95 21.77 -12.90 56.48
C ALA A 95 20.34 -12.27 56.47
N ALA A 96 19.44 -12.72 57.37
CA ALA A 96 18.07 -12.21 57.71
C ALA A 96 16.97 -12.33 56.61
N GLU A 97 15.78 -12.93 56.81
CA GLU A 97 14.67 -12.79 57.80
C GLU A 97 13.70 -11.62 57.47
N SER A 98 12.36 -11.74 57.57
CA SER A 98 11.48 -12.78 58.17
C SER A 98 10.08 -12.92 57.50
N ASN A 99 9.31 -13.94 57.89
CA ASN A 99 7.82 -13.96 57.80
C ASN A 99 7.21 -12.95 58.82
N GLU A 100 5.91 -12.82 59.14
CA GLU A 100 4.62 -13.52 58.92
C GLU A 100 3.51 -12.42 58.90
N GLU A 101 2.18 -12.54 58.86
CA GLU A 101 1.11 -13.57 59.01
C GLU A 101 0.16 -13.42 57.78
N ALA A 102 -0.56 -14.40 57.21
CA ALA A 102 -1.51 -15.40 57.71
C ALA A 102 -2.86 -14.83 58.24
N ASP A 103 -3.95 -15.00 57.48
CA ASP A 103 -5.24 -15.45 58.04
C ASP A 103 -6.17 -16.02 56.94
N ALA A 104 -7.08 -16.93 57.30
CA ALA A 104 -7.98 -17.59 56.35
C ALA A 104 -9.39 -17.80 56.93
N VAL A 105 -10.42 -17.55 56.11
CA VAL A 105 -11.81 -17.90 56.43
C VAL A 105 -12.41 -18.62 55.23
N VAL A 106 -12.92 -19.82 55.47
CA VAL A 106 -13.77 -20.59 54.56
C VAL A 106 -15.12 -20.73 55.24
N ASP A 107 -16.20 -20.46 54.52
CA ASP A 107 -17.53 -20.97 54.84
C ASP A 107 -18.28 -21.24 53.52
N GLU A 108 -19.10 -22.29 53.53
CA GLU A 108 -19.96 -22.72 52.43
C GLU A 108 -21.29 -21.90 52.48
N ASP A 109 -22.26 -21.95 51.57
CA ASP A 109 -22.91 -23.12 50.98
C ASP A 109 -23.91 -22.70 49.86
N PHE A 110 -24.42 -23.68 49.10
CA PHE A 110 -25.69 -23.74 48.32
C PHE A 110 -26.36 -22.42 47.85
N THR A 111 -26.70 -22.23 46.58
CA THR A 111 -27.55 -23.14 45.77
C THR A 111 -27.49 -22.77 44.28
N ASP A 112 -27.68 -23.74 43.40
CA ASP A 112 -28.38 -23.53 42.11
C ASP A 112 -29.17 -24.79 41.73
N SER A 113 -30.19 -24.70 40.87
CA SER A 113 -31.03 -25.86 40.49
C SER A 113 -31.75 -25.70 39.13
N PRO A 114 -32.01 -26.82 38.41
CA PRO A 114 -31.94 -26.80 36.95
C PRO A 114 -33.30 -26.76 36.23
N SER A 115 -33.23 -26.60 34.91
CA SER A 115 -34.31 -26.95 33.98
C SER A 115 -33.80 -27.90 32.89
N GLU A 116 -34.00 -29.21 33.09
CA GLU A 116 -33.85 -30.24 32.04
C GLU A 116 -35.03 -30.18 31.06
N ILE A 117 -34.83 -30.72 29.83
CA ILE A 117 -35.80 -31.34 28.89
C ILE A 117 -35.11 -31.46 27.51
N SER A 118 -35.08 -32.60 26.81
CA SER A 118 -35.26 -34.00 27.24
C SER A 118 -34.62 -34.97 26.22
N GLU A 119 -34.08 -36.07 26.74
CA GLU A 119 -33.76 -37.36 26.12
C GLU A 119 -34.92 -38.05 25.34
N PRO A 120 -34.76 -39.27 24.76
CA PRO A 120 -33.56 -40.03 24.33
C PRO A 120 -33.74 -40.69 22.93
N TYR A 121 -32.87 -41.63 22.52
CA TYR A 121 -33.28 -43.06 22.39
C TYR A 121 -32.09 -44.03 22.19
N GLU A 122 -32.08 -45.11 22.99
CA GLU A 122 -31.23 -46.31 22.85
C GLU A 122 -31.92 -47.36 21.91
N TYR A 123 -31.42 -48.57 21.58
CA TYR A 123 -30.39 -49.43 22.19
C TYR A 123 -29.99 -50.62 21.26
N GLN A 124 -28.91 -51.32 21.63
CA GLN A 124 -28.61 -52.77 21.41
C GLN A 124 -28.04 -53.35 20.08
N SER A 125 -27.11 -54.29 20.29
CA SER A 125 -26.34 -55.16 19.35
C SER A 125 -27.00 -56.57 19.25
N PRO A 126 -26.54 -57.56 18.43
CA PRO A 126 -25.29 -58.30 18.74
C PRO A 126 -24.49 -59.00 17.57
N ASN A 127 -23.17 -59.13 17.80
CA ASN A 127 -22.27 -60.30 17.63
C ASN A 127 -21.96 -61.05 16.29
N GLU A 128 -20.74 -61.65 16.31
CA GLU A 128 -20.24 -62.89 15.64
C GLU A 128 -20.09 -62.85 14.08
N ASP A 129 -18.98 -63.26 13.44
CA ASP A 129 -17.83 -64.14 13.81
C ASP A 129 -16.49 -63.74 13.13
N GLU A 130 -15.36 -64.28 13.62
CA GLU A 130 -14.03 -64.32 12.97
C GLU A 130 -13.73 -65.77 12.48
N PRO A 131 -12.85 -66.03 11.47
CA PRO A 131 -11.46 -66.39 11.84
C PRO A 131 -10.31 -66.23 10.79
N GLU A 132 -9.11 -65.95 11.32
CA GLU A 132 -7.78 -66.58 11.04
C GLU A 132 -7.09 -66.64 9.65
N SER A 133 -5.75 -66.54 9.74
CA SER A 133 -4.70 -67.17 8.88
C SER A 133 -4.36 -66.54 7.51
N SER A 134 -3.11 -66.54 7.02
CA SER A 134 -1.80 -66.90 7.63
C SER A 134 -0.61 -66.23 6.90
N ASP A 135 0.57 -66.36 7.48
CA ASP A 135 1.87 -65.79 7.07
C ASP A 135 2.40 -66.28 5.70
N VAL A 136 3.50 -65.64 5.21
CA VAL A 136 4.84 -66.28 5.01
C VAL A 136 5.77 -65.40 4.14
N ASP A 137 6.93 -65.07 4.72
CA ASP A 137 8.28 -64.79 4.20
C ASP A 137 8.55 -63.90 2.96
N MET A 138 9.29 -62.82 3.25
CA MET A 138 10.39 -62.31 2.40
C MET A 138 11.61 -63.24 2.43
N PRO A 139 12.43 -63.28 1.36
CA PRO A 139 13.84 -63.62 1.47
C PRO A 139 14.75 -62.46 0.99
N ASP A 140 15.70 -62.06 1.84
CA ASP A 140 16.78 -61.14 1.48
C ASP A 140 17.82 -61.78 0.54
N ALA A 141 18.55 -60.95 -0.23
CA ALA A 141 19.80 -61.32 -0.88
C ALA A 141 20.74 -60.11 -1.05
N ASP A 142 21.98 -60.25 -0.58
CA ASP A 142 22.92 -59.14 -0.32
C ASP A 142 23.45 -58.36 -1.53
N VAL A 143 23.94 -57.16 -1.20
CA VAL A 143 24.55 -56.16 -2.07
C VAL A 143 26.05 -56.43 -2.32
N PRO A 144 26.58 -56.09 -3.51
CA PRO A 144 27.95 -55.55 -3.59
C PRO A 144 27.97 -54.08 -4.06
N ILE A 145 28.64 -53.21 -3.30
CA ILE A 145 28.82 -51.79 -3.60
C ILE A 145 30.03 -51.62 -4.55
N ASP A 146 29.84 -50.93 -5.68
CA ASP A 146 30.94 -50.25 -6.38
C ASP A 146 30.87 -48.74 -6.11
N SER A 147 31.99 -48.14 -5.73
CA SER A 147 32.07 -46.87 -5.00
C SER A 147 32.70 -45.77 -5.85
N ARG A 148 31.95 -45.24 -6.82
CA ARG A 148 32.49 -44.31 -7.85
C ARG A 148 31.55 -43.21 -8.37
N LEU A 149 30.57 -42.78 -7.59
CA LEU A 149 29.59 -41.72 -7.98
C LEU A 149 29.49 -40.56 -6.95
N TRP A 150 30.59 -40.14 -6.34
CA TRP A 150 30.57 -39.21 -5.19
C TRP A 150 30.94 -37.74 -5.47
N GLU A 151 31.09 -37.30 -6.73
CA GLU A 151 31.55 -35.94 -7.07
C GLU A 151 30.70 -35.22 -8.14
N ARG A 152 29.39 -35.49 -8.28
CA ARG A 152 28.55 -34.76 -9.27
C ARG A 152 27.05 -34.54 -8.98
N GLU A 153 26.60 -34.64 -7.73
CA GLU A 153 25.20 -34.31 -7.34
C GLU A 153 25.15 -33.31 -6.18
N LEU A 154 25.67 -32.09 -6.39
CA LEU A 154 25.62 -30.98 -5.43
C LEU A 154 25.20 -29.62 -6.04
N ASN A 155 24.56 -29.65 -7.21
CA ASN A 155 23.73 -28.57 -7.73
C ASN A 155 22.40 -29.18 -8.21
N ASP A 156 21.34 -28.38 -8.24
CA ASP A 156 19.94 -28.76 -8.58
C ASP A 156 19.14 -29.50 -7.48
N LYS A 157 19.23 -29.05 -6.21
CA LYS A 157 18.05 -29.16 -5.32
C LYS A 157 16.96 -28.20 -5.84
N PRO A 158 15.71 -28.64 -6.09
CA PRO A 158 14.65 -27.77 -6.60
C PRO A 158 14.21 -26.76 -5.52
N THR A 159 14.67 -25.52 -5.63
CA THR A 159 14.29 -24.41 -4.75
C THR A 159 12.84 -23.96 -4.93
N THR A 160 12.24 -24.24 -6.09
CA THR A 160 10.83 -23.96 -6.38
C THR A 160 9.92 -25.09 -5.89
N GLY A 161 9.02 -24.77 -4.95
CA GLY A 161 7.94 -25.69 -4.53
C GLY A 161 6.97 -26.06 -5.66
N THR A 162 6.21 -27.15 -5.46
CA THR A 162 5.37 -27.75 -6.51
C THR A 162 4.01 -27.06 -6.62
N LEU A 163 3.64 -26.61 -7.83
CA LEU A 163 2.28 -26.20 -8.15
C LEU A 163 1.39 -27.41 -8.47
N ARG A 164 0.17 -27.44 -7.95
CA ARG A 164 -0.86 -28.46 -8.24
C ARG A 164 -2.23 -27.78 -8.45
N PRO A 165 -3.15 -28.37 -9.24
CA PRO A 165 -4.52 -27.87 -9.33
C PRO A 165 -5.19 -27.78 -7.96
N PHE A 166 -5.87 -26.66 -7.69
CA PHE A 166 -6.66 -26.47 -6.47
C PHE A 166 -7.96 -27.25 -6.58
N VAL A 167 -8.07 -28.34 -5.82
CA VAL A 167 -9.35 -29.04 -5.63
C VAL A 167 -10.01 -28.49 -4.37
N SER A 168 -11.14 -27.81 -4.55
CA SER A 168 -11.95 -27.27 -3.45
C SER A 168 -12.24 -28.35 -2.40
N SER A 169 -12.16 -27.99 -1.11
CA SER A 169 -12.45 -28.91 0.00
C SER A 169 -13.84 -29.53 -0.13
N ARG A 170 -14.85 -28.77 -0.61
CA ARG A 170 -16.18 -29.33 -0.89
C ARG A 170 -16.19 -30.44 -1.93
N VAL A 171 -15.34 -30.36 -2.97
CA VAL A 171 -15.23 -31.42 -3.97
C VAL A 171 -14.56 -32.64 -3.34
N ARG A 172 -13.41 -32.45 -2.67
CA ARG A 172 -12.68 -33.50 -1.94
C ARG A 172 -13.53 -34.22 -0.88
N ASP A 173 -14.39 -33.50 -0.17
CA ASP A 173 -15.22 -34.07 0.90
C ASP A 173 -16.49 -34.72 0.35
N ARG A 174 -17.01 -34.23 -0.79
CA ARG A 174 -18.12 -34.87 -1.52
C ARG A 174 -17.66 -36.15 -2.21
N GLU A 175 -16.44 -36.18 -2.75
CA GLU A 175 -15.80 -37.38 -3.30
C GLU A 175 -15.45 -38.38 -2.21
N ARG A 176 -14.83 -37.97 -1.09
CA ARG A 176 -14.53 -38.90 0.03
C ARG A 176 -15.78 -39.47 0.69
N ARG A 177 -16.84 -38.66 0.89
CA ARG A 177 -18.16 -39.17 1.33
C ARG A 177 -18.81 -40.11 0.31
N ALA A 178 -18.60 -39.91 -1.00
CA ALA A 178 -19.06 -40.85 -2.03
C ALA A 178 -18.20 -42.14 -2.12
N GLN A 179 -16.99 -42.13 -1.57
CA GLN A 179 -16.06 -43.26 -1.55
C GLN A 179 -16.03 -44.01 -0.19
N GLY A 180 -16.74 -43.51 0.83
CA GLY A 180 -16.81 -44.15 2.15
C GLY A 180 -15.53 -44.04 2.99
N LEU A 181 -14.65 -43.09 2.68
CA LEU A 181 -13.38 -42.89 3.39
C LEU A 181 -13.56 -41.94 4.57
N GLU A 182 -14.00 -42.48 5.71
CA GLU A 182 -13.85 -41.86 7.03
C GLU A 182 -12.55 -42.37 7.68
N GLU A 183 -11.59 -41.47 7.86
CA GLU A 183 -10.30 -41.73 8.52
C GLU A 183 -10.01 -40.51 9.43
N GLU A 184 -9.53 -40.75 10.65
CA GLU A 184 -9.32 -39.68 11.63
C GLU A 184 -8.23 -38.70 11.16
N TYR A 185 -8.47 -37.40 11.29
CA TYR A 185 -7.45 -36.39 11.07
C TYR A 185 -6.34 -36.53 12.14
N PRO A 186 -5.05 -36.68 11.75
CA PRO A 186 -3.97 -36.49 12.71
C PRO A 186 -3.96 -35.01 13.14
N ALA A 187 -4.31 -34.77 14.41
CA ALA A 187 -4.59 -33.42 14.90
C ALA A 187 -3.40 -32.44 14.86
N ASP A 188 -2.16 -32.96 14.85
CA ASP A 188 -0.91 -32.20 15.02
C ASP A 188 -0.08 -32.11 13.72
N GLY A 189 -0.71 -31.78 12.59
CA GLY A 189 -0.07 -31.71 11.27
C GLY A 189 -0.56 -30.55 10.42
N GLY A 190 -0.25 -29.31 10.83
CA GLY A 190 -0.84 -28.07 10.28
C GLY A 190 -0.82 -27.92 8.75
N ASP A 191 -1.99 -27.60 8.19
CA ASP A 191 -2.21 -27.22 6.78
C ASP A 191 -1.71 -25.77 6.47
N ASP A 192 -1.10 -25.11 7.45
CA ASP A 192 -0.64 -23.69 7.49
C ASP A 192 0.52 -23.36 6.53
N HIS A 193 0.79 -24.23 5.57
CA HIS A 193 1.89 -24.13 4.61
C HIS A 193 1.43 -24.18 3.14
N LEU A 194 0.11 -24.28 2.89
CA LEU A 194 -0.44 -24.30 1.54
C LEU A 194 -0.84 -22.89 1.06
N GLU A 195 -0.12 -22.36 0.07
CA GLU A 195 -0.46 -21.09 -0.55
C GLU A 195 -1.45 -21.29 -1.71
N HIS A 196 -2.52 -20.49 -1.72
CA HIS A 196 -3.51 -20.46 -2.80
C HIS A 196 -3.11 -19.43 -3.87
N ILE A 197 -2.89 -19.90 -5.11
CA ILE A 197 -2.70 -19.05 -6.28
C ILE A 197 -4.03 -18.95 -7.06
N PRO A 198 -4.66 -17.77 -7.12
CA PRO A 198 -5.96 -17.61 -7.74
C PRO A 198 -5.89 -17.62 -9.28
N GLY A 199 -6.60 -18.57 -9.87
CA GLY A 199 -6.92 -18.57 -11.30
C GLY A 199 -7.69 -17.30 -11.70
N LYS A 200 -7.69 -16.97 -13.00
CA LYS A 200 -8.22 -15.69 -13.52
C LYS A 200 -9.65 -15.38 -13.06
N GLN A 201 -10.49 -16.41 -12.93
CA GLN A 201 -11.88 -16.27 -12.48
C GLN A 201 -12.09 -16.25 -10.96
N CYS A 202 -11.09 -16.56 -10.14
CA CYS A 202 -11.21 -16.70 -8.69
C CYS A 202 -11.93 -15.53 -8.01
N THR A 203 -12.86 -15.88 -7.12
CA THR A 203 -13.78 -15.01 -6.37
C THR A 203 -13.44 -14.85 -4.88
N GLY A 204 -12.51 -15.66 -4.35
CA GLY A 204 -12.08 -15.63 -2.94
C GLY A 204 -11.55 -14.27 -2.50
N LYS A 205 -11.83 -13.87 -1.25
CA LYS A 205 -11.78 -12.46 -0.80
C LYS A 205 -10.63 -12.14 0.16
N GLN A 206 -9.71 -13.08 0.40
CA GLN A 206 -8.60 -12.92 1.36
C GLN A 206 -7.41 -12.13 0.80
N GLY A 207 -7.32 -11.94 -0.52
CA GLY A 207 -6.30 -11.14 -1.19
C GLY A 207 -6.71 -10.78 -2.62
N TYR A 208 -6.20 -9.68 -3.18
CA TYR A 208 -6.43 -9.37 -4.59
C TYR A 208 -5.65 -10.33 -5.49
N CYS A 209 -6.24 -10.75 -6.61
CA CYS A 209 -5.63 -11.67 -7.56
C CYS A 209 -4.51 -10.98 -8.36
N GLY A 210 -3.28 -11.50 -8.29
CA GLY A 210 -2.12 -10.97 -9.02
C GLY A 210 -2.30 -10.92 -10.54
N SER A 211 -3.06 -11.86 -11.11
CA SER A 211 -3.43 -11.85 -12.54
C SER A 211 -4.36 -10.70 -12.93
N ARG A 212 -4.95 -10.01 -11.95
CA ARG A 212 -5.83 -8.84 -12.15
C ARG A 212 -5.14 -7.53 -11.77
N ILE A 213 -4.18 -7.52 -10.85
CA ILE A 213 -3.40 -6.34 -10.45
C ILE A 213 -1.94 -6.69 -10.10
N SER A 214 -1.00 -5.93 -10.66
CA SER A 214 0.46 -6.15 -10.48
C SER A 214 1.02 -5.53 -9.19
N LEU A 215 2.19 -6.01 -8.74
CA LEU A 215 2.94 -5.39 -7.63
C LEU A 215 3.20 -3.90 -7.90
N ALA A 216 3.67 -3.56 -9.10
CA ALA A 216 3.94 -2.19 -9.51
C ALA A 216 2.70 -1.29 -9.52
N GLU A 217 1.50 -1.85 -9.76
CA GLU A 217 0.23 -1.12 -9.58
C GLU A 217 -0.16 -0.96 -8.10
N MET A 218 0.26 -1.85 -7.19
CA MET A 218 -0.10 -1.81 -5.76
C MET A 218 0.94 -1.14 -4.86
N ARG A 219 2.18 -0.91 -5.33
CA ARG A 219 3.29 -0.30 -4.58
C ARG A 219 2.83 0.78 -3.61
N GLY A 220 3.04 0.57 -2.31
CA GLY A 220 2.71 1.54 -1.27
C GLY A 220 1.25 1.56 -0.79
N CYS A 221 0.38 0.65 -1.24
CA CYS A 221 -1.03 0.59 -0.79
C CYS A 221 -1.24 0.02 0.63
N THR A 222 -0.17 -0.44 1.27
CA THR A 222 -0.09 -0.86 2.69
C THR A 222 0.63 0.18 3.56
N VAL A 223 1.34 1.13 2.93
CA VAL A 223 2.21 2.08 3.63
C VAL A 223 1.37 3.17 4.26
N ALA A 224 1.40 3.25 5.58
CA ALA A 224 0.75 4.29 6.36
C ALA A 224 1.75 5.37 6.78
N GLN A 225 1.22 6.56 7.00
CA GLN A 225 1.85 7.71 7.67
C GLN A 225 0.74 8.43 8.44
N ALA A 226 1.09 9.19 9.46
CA ALA A 226 0.15 9.99 10.22
C ALA A 226 0.53 11.48 10.26
N LEU A 227 -0.47 12.34 10.41
CA LEU A 227 -0.28 13.72 10.90
C LEU A 227 -0.44 13.68 12.41
N VAL A 228 0.66 13.88 13.12
CA VAL A 228 0.80 13.76 14.57
C VAL A 228 0.67 15.14 15.21
N SER A 229 -0.11 15.23 16.29
CA SER A 229 -0.23 16.45 17.11
C SER A 229 1.11 16.83 17.72
N ARG A 230 1.52 18.10 17.63
CA ARG A 230 2.70 18.58 18.38
C ARG A 230 2.44 18.61 19.88
N PRO A 231 3.49 18.64 20.73
CA PRO A 231 3.38 19.07 22.11
C PRO A 231 2.64 20.42 22.23
N LEU A 232 2.00 20.66 23.38
CA LEU A 232 1.30 21.90 23.65
C LEU A 232 2.24 23.09 23.93
N ASP A 233 3.50 22.82 24.29
CA ASP A 233 4.51 23.85 24.52
C ASP A 233 5.34 24.12 23.24
N PRO A 234 5.39 25.38 22.74
CA PRO A 234 6.22 25.73 21.60
C PRO A 234 7.73 25.73 21.87
N GLU A 235 8.19 25.78 23.13
CA GLU A 235 9.63 25.80 23.44
C GLU A 235 10.30 24.43 23.23
N ASP A 236 9.54 23.34 23.38
CA ASP A 236 9.99 21.96 23.13
C ASP A 236 10.10 21.61 21.63
N TRP A 237 9.55 22.43 20.72
CA TRP A 237 9.54 22.13 19.28
C TRP A 237 10.82 22.59 18.57
N GLN A 238 11.60 21.65 18.02
CA GLN A 238 12.78 21.91 17.20
C GLN A 238 12.57 21.35 15.78
N PRO A 239 12.56 22.19 14.71
CA PRO A 239 12.39 21.70 13.34
C PRO A 239 13.47 20.71 12.89
N GLU A 240 13.07 19.62 12.25
CA GLU A 240 14.00 18.59 11.76
C GLU A 240 14.39 18.83 10.30
N SER A 241 15.58 18.33 9.91
CA SER A 241 16.13 18.58 8.56
C SER A 241 15.35 17.92 7.41
N ASP A 242 14.40 17.04 7.72
CA ASP A 242 13.50 16.38 6.77
C ASP A 242 12.04 16.86 6.84
N ASP A 243 11.74 17.89 7.66
CA ASP A 243 10.42 18.53 7.75
C ASP A 243 9.88 18.95 6.36
N GLU A 244 8.58 18.74 6.12
CA GLU A 244 7.90 19.41 5.00
C GLU A 244 7.65 20.89 5.31
N SER A 245 7.50 21.73 4.29
CA SER A 245 7.49 23.20 4.45
C SER A 245 6.35 23.76 5.32
N PHE A 246 5.32 22.97 5.62
CA PHE A 246 4.22 23.35 6.53
C PHE A 246 4.52 22.99 8.00
N GLU A 247 5.52 22.14 8.26
CA GLU A 247 5.91 21.72 9.61
C GLU A 247 6.67 22.84 10.34
N GLY A 248 7.27 23.78 9.61
CA GLY A 248 7.75 25.05 10.17
C GLY A 248 6.64 26.01 10.65
N ASP A 249 5.38 25.85 10.24
CA ASP A 249 4.31 26.80 10.59
C ASP A 249 3.67 26.49 11.95
N SER A 250 3.88 27.37 12.92
CA SER A 250 3.26 27.31 14.26
C SER A 250 1.74 27.49 14.25
N ASN A 251 1.14 27.97 13.15
CA ASN A 251 -0.32 27.98 12.99
C ASN A 251 -0.88 26.58 12.64
N VAL A 252 -0.06 25.65 12.13
CA VAL A 252 -0.51 24.29 11.79
C VAL A 252 -0.61 23.44 13.06
N GLY A 253 0.47 23.29 13.83
CA GLY A 253 0.46 22.52 15.09
C GLY A 253 0.56 20.99 14.94
N PHE A 254 0.89 20.51 13.74
CA PHE A 254 1.05 19.08 13.41
C PHE A 254 2.33 18.84 12.58
N PHE A 255 2.77 17.59 12.52
CA PHE A 255 3.89 17.14 11.68
C PHE A 255 3.63 15.73 11.14
N LEU A 256 4.34 15.32 10.10
CA LEU A 256 4.29 13.96 9.57
C LEU A 256 5.13 13.01 10.44
N SER A 257 4.57 11.87 10.81
CA SER A 257 5.38 10.74 11.29
C SER A 257 6.32 10.24 10.18
N GLY A 258 7.26 9.35 10.55
CA GLY A 258 7.80 8.39 9.57
C GLY A 258 6.71 7.53 8.92
N VAL A 259 7.09 6.62 8.04
CA VAL A 259 6.15 5.67 7.41
C VAL A 259 6.09 4.34 8.17
N THR A 260 5.06 3.53 7.94
CA THR A 260 4.98 2.15 8.47
C THR A 260 4.33 1.20 7.46
N ASP A 261 4.79 -0.05 7.43
CA ASP A 261 4.29 -1.09 6.51
C ASP A 261 3.26 -2.02 7.16
N HIS A 262 3.01 -1.83 8.45
CA HIS A 262 2.04 -2.59 9.24
C HIS A 262 1.32 -1.66 10.22
N VAL A 263 0.02 -1.45 9.98
CA VAL A 263 -0.86 -0.82 10.97
C VAL A 263 -1.55 -1.94 11.76
N PRO A 264 -1.30 -2.06 13.07
CA PRO A 264 -1.99 -3.03 13.93
C PRO A 264 -3.49 -2.73 14.03
N SER A 265 -4.25 -3.65 14.63
CA SER A 265 -5.64 -3.36 15.01
C SER A 265 -5.67 -2.39 16.19
N ARG A 266 -6.64 -1.47 16.21
CA ARG A 266 -6.82 -0.46 17.28
C ARG A 266 -6.92 -1.05 18.68
N ASP A 267 -7.44 -2.28 18.80
CA ASP A 267 -7.62 -2.98 20.08
C ASP A 267 -6.36 -3.76 20.51
N VAL A 268 -5.24 -3.64 19.79
CA VAL A 268 -4.02 -4.48 19.97
C VAL A 268 -2.79 -3.64 20.31
N ASP A 269 -2.42 -2.67 19.46
CA ASP A 269 -1.28 -1.79 19.71
C ASP A 269 -1.35 -0.52 18.83
N ASP A 270 -0.50 0.48 19.09
CA ASP A 270 -0.28 1.62 18.20
C ASP A 270 0.81 1.32 17.14
N PRO A 271 0.72 1.87 15.91
CA PRO A 271 1.74 1.69 14.88
C PRO A 271 3.10 2.28 15.26
N ASN A 272 4.16 1.52 14.99
CA ASN A 272 5.55 1.98 15.01
C ASN A 272 5.90 2.57 13.64
N PHE A 273 6.57 3.72 13.61
CA PHE A 273 6.94 4.46 12.41
C PHE A 273 8.47 4.49 12.20
N TYR A 274 8.91 4.59 10.94
CA TYR A 274 10.31 4.72 10.56
C TYR A 274 10.52 5.75 9.44
N PRO A 275 11.52 6.65 9.54
CA PRO A 275 12.37 6.88 10.71
C PRO A 275 11.56 7.43 11.90
N GLU A 276 12.18 7.44 13.07
CA GLU A 276 11.73 8.29 14.18
C GLU A 276 11.80 9.75 13.75
N ARG A 277 10.79 10.54 14.12
CA ARG A 277 10.73 11.99 13.86
C ARG A 277 10.23 12.72 15.11
N HIS A 278 10.86 13.81 15.49
CA HIS A 278 10.51 14.65 16.65
C HIS A 278 10.37 13.85 17.97
N GLY A 279 11.22 12.83 18.16
CA GLY A 279 11.19 11.92 19.31
C GLY A 279 10.04 10.90 19.30
N VAL A 280 9.26 10.82 18.22
CA VAL A 280 8.07 9.95 18.11
C VAL A 280 8.37 8.74 17.23
N THR A 281 8.64 7.60 17.87
CA THR A 281 8.74 6.27 17.23
C THR A 281 7.39 5.60 17.00
N LYS A 282 6.36 5.98 17.77
CA LYS A 282 5.07 5.31 17.86
C LYS A 282 3.99 6.31 18.25
N ALA A 283 2.83 6.30 17.58
CA ALA A 283 1.74 7.24 17.85
C ALA A 283 0.35 6.62 17.60
N PRO A 284 -0.67 6.97 18.40
CA PRO A 284 -2.01 6.37 18.36
C PRO A 284 -2.83 6.79 17.13
N ALA A 285 -2.55 6.14 16.00
CA ALA A 285 -3.13 6.48 14.72
C ALA A 285 -4.58 6.01 14.61
N CYS A 286 -5.54 6.93 14.63
CA CYS A 286 -6.98 6.60 14.70
C CYS A 286 -7.85 7.35 13.70
N ASN A 287 -9.03 6.78 13.39
CA ASN A 287 -9.99 7.38 12.46
C ASN A 287 -10.88 8.46 13.10
N TYR A 288 -10.80 8.60 14.43
CA TYR A 288 -11.35 9.67 15.25
C TYR A 288 -10.22 10.41 15.99
N SER A 289 -10.52 11.63 16.41
CA SER A 289 -9.69 12.40 17.34
C SER A 289 -10.04 12.04 18.78
N ARG A 290 -9.04 11.76 19.61
CA ARG A 290 -9.20 11.40 21.04
C ARG A 290 -9.86 12.52 21.84
N ASP A 291 -9.64 13.78 21.45
CA ASP A 291 -10.25 14.98 22.04
C ASP A 291 -11.79 14.91 22.13
N ILE A 292 -12.44 14.15 21.23
CA ILE A 292 -13.91 14.01 21.17
C ILE A 292 -14.42 12.89 22.09
N TYR A 293 -13.61 11.87 22.37
CA TYR A 293 -14.09 10.53 22.76
C TYR A 293 -13.45 9.91 24.01
N MET A 294 -12.46 10.54 24.64
CA MET A 294 -11.84 10.04 25.88
C MET A 294 -11.74 11.13 26.96
N ASP A 295 -11.68 10.70 28.22
CA ASP A 295 -11.71 11.56 29.41
C ASP A 295 -10.41 12.36 29.61
N ASP A 296 -10.43 13.32 30.55
CA ASP A 296 -9.36 14.32 30.72
C ASP A 296 -7.96 13.74 31.00
N ASP A 297 -7.86 12.61 31.67
CA ASP A 297 -6.58 12.01 32.05
C ASP A 297 -5.80 11.39 30.86
N ASP A 298 -6.48 11.07 29.75
CA ASP A 298 -5.86 10.52 28.53
C ASP A 298 -5.40 11.61 27.52
N ARG A 299 -5.61 12.91 27.83
CA ARG A 299 -5.28 14.04 26.93
C ARG A 299 -3.77 14.31 26.74
N GLY A 300 -2.90 13.39 27.13
CA GLY A 300 -1.45 13.47 26.90
C GLY A 300 -0.95 12.77 25.63
N ALA A 301 -1.74 11.87 25.02
CA ALA A 301 -1.30 11.07 23.89
C ALA A 301 -1.46 11.80 22.54
N HIS A 302 -0.39 11.88 21.73
CA HIS A 302 -0.38 12.60 20.45
C HIS A 302 -1.43 12.07 19.46
N ASP A 303 -2.51 12.81 19.28
CA ASP A 303 -3.56 12.48 18.33
C ASP A 303 -2.98 12.42 16.90
N ALA A 304 -3.16 11.29 16.21
CA ALA A 304 -2.50 10.99 14.95
C ALA A 304 -3.50 10.55 13.87
N MET A 305 -3.61 11.31 12.78
CA MET A 305 -4.54 11.01 11.67
C MET A 305 -3.87 10.13 10.60
N PRO A 306 -4.27 8.86 10.38
CA PRO A 306 -3.60 7.95 9.45
C PRO A 306 -4.03 8.14 7.99
N PHE A 307 -3.07 8.02 7.07
CA PHE A 307 -3.30 7.99 5.62
C PHE A 307 -2.18 7.26 4.87
N HIS A 308 -2.43 6.90 3.60
CA HIS A 308 -1.35 6.55 2.69
C HIS A 308 -0.65 7.84 2.23
N PRO A 309 0.70 7.94 2.21
CA PRO A 309 1.41 9.12 1.71
C PRO A 309 0.94 9.57 0.31
N THR A 310 0.68 8.61 -0.58
CA THR A 310 0.17 8.86 -1.94
C THR A 310 -1.27 9.37 -1.99
N CYS A 311 -2.05 9.24 -0.90
CA CYS A 311 -3.35 9.89 -0.77
C CYS A 311 -3.22 11.33 -0.28
N LEU A 312 -2.24 11.63 0.58
CA LEU A 312 -1.93 13.02 0.95
C LEU A 312 -1.49 13.82 -0.28
N GLU A 313 -0.70 13.24 -1.18
CA GLU A 313 -0.34 13.88 -2.46
C GLU A 313 -1.56 14.23 -3.35
N VAL A 314 -2.64 13.43 -3.30
CA VAL A 314 -3.90 13.78 -3.97
C VAL A 314 -4.58 14.96 -3.26
N PHE A 315 -4.59 14.97 -1.91
CA PHE A 315 -5.15 16.08 -1.13
C PHE A 315 -4.40 17.39 -1.36
N LYS A 316 -3.05 17.38 -1.32
CA LYS A 316 -2.20 18.56 -1.59
C LYS A 316 -2.62 19.24 -2.90
N ARG A 317 -2.78 18.46 -3.97
CA ARG A 317 -3.15 18.96 -5.31
C ARG A 317 -4.63 19.34 -5.43
N ALA A 318 -5.54 18.61 -4.77
CA ALA A 318 -6.96 18.99 -4.71
C ALA A 318 -7.17 20.32 -3.95
N SER A 319 -6.41 20.55 -2.87
CA SER A 319 -6.39 21.80 -2.12
C SER A 319 -5.82 22.93 -2.96
N LEU A 320 -4.63 22.73 -3.55
CA LEU A 320 -3.97 23.72 -4.42
C LEU A 320 -4.89 24.16 -5.57
N TRP A 321 -5.59 23.22 -6.22
CA TRP A 321 -6.56 23.52 -7.28
C TRP A 321 -7.78 24.32 -6.80
N ARG A 322 -8.27 24.10 -5.58
CA ARG A 322 -9.49 24.74 -5.05
C ARG A 322 -9.22 26.09 -4.36
N THR A 323 -8.07 26.25 -3.70
CA THR A 323 -7.80 27.40 -2.81
C THR A 323 -6.54 28.19 -3.18
N GLY A 324 -5.75 27.71 -4.16
CA GLY A 324 -4.45 28.28 -4.50
C GLY A 324 -3.32 27.94 -3.52
N ARG A 325 -3.56 27.09 -2.52
CA ARG A 325 -2.57 26.63 -1.52
C ARG A 325 -2.87 25.24 -0.96
N VAL A 326 -1.89 24.65 -0.28
CA VAL A 326 -2.04 23.38 0.44
C VAL A 326 -2.57 23.65 1.85
N ASP A 327 -3.81 23.22 2.13
CA ASP A 327 -4.53 23.53 3.36
C ASP A 327 -4.37 22.42 4.43
N MET A 328 -3.13 22.20 4.87
CA MET A 328 -2.82 21.18 5.89
C MET A 328 -3.53 21.46 7.22
N LYS A 329 -3.62 22.74 7.62
CA LYS A 329 -4.35 23.14 8.84
C LYS A 329 -5.83 22.78 8.75
N GLY A 330 -6.49 23.09 7.62
CA GLY A 330 -7.89 22.73 7.40
C GLY A 330 -8.13 21.23 7.44
N LEU A 331 -7.22 20.42 6.88
CA LEU A 331 -7.32 18.96 6.93
C LEU A 331 -7.36 18.42 8.37
N VAL A 332 -6.47 18.89 9.25
CA VAL A 332 -6.41 18.37 10.62
C VAL A 332 -7.48 19.00 11.55
N GLU A 333 -7.80 20.28 11.39
CA GLU A 333 -8.96 20.87 12.11
C GLU A 333 -10.29 20.20 11.70
N TRP A 334 -10.43 19.70 10.47
CA TRP A 334 -11.57 18.87 10.07
C TRP A 334 -11.53 17.46 10.68
N PHE A 335 -10.38 16.79 10.70
CA PHE A 335 -10.22 15.50 11.40
C PHE A 335 -10.61 15.60 12.88
N LYS A 336 -10.17 16.66 13.58
CA LYS A 336 -10.53 16.94 14.99
C LYS A 336 -12.00 17.33 15.23
N LEU A 337 -12.80 17.51 14.18
CA LEU A 337 -14.22 17.84 14.28
C LEU A 337 -15.16 16.76 13.71
N GLU A 338 -14.69 15.94 12.77
CA GLU A 338 -15.51 14.97 12.02
C GLU A 338 -14.92 13.56 11.94
N GLY A 339 -13.77 13.30 12.56
CA GLY A 339 -13.24 11.95 12.72
C GLY A 339 -14.12 11.09 13.62
N THR A 340 -14.40 9.86 13.20
CA THR A 340 -15.28 8.92 13.92
C THR A 340 -14.72 7.50 13.93
N PHE A 341 -15.27 6.65 14.81
CA PHE A 341 -14.95 5.22 14.88
C PHE A 341 -15.36 4.42 13.62
N ASP A 342 -16.17 4.99 12.73
CA ASP A 342 -16.66 4.30 11.53
C ASP A 342 -15.56 4.21 10.45
N LYS A 343 -15.42 3.02 9.84
CA LYS A 343 -14.48 2.73 8.75
C LYS A 343 -14.79 3.52 7.47
N SER A 344 -15.95 4.17 7.38
CA SER A 344 -16.20 5.22 6.38
C SER A 344 -15.22 6.41 6.48
N GLY A 345 -14.64 6.65 7.66
CA GLY A 345 -13.82 7.84 7.94
C GLY A 345 -14.69 9.10 7.93
N GLY A 346 -15.67 9.17 8.84
CA GLY A 346 -16.67 10.23 8.91
C GLY A 346 -17.72 10.17 7.82
N ASN A 347 -18.58 11.19 7.74
CA ASN A 347 -19.73 11.28 6.81
C ASN A 347 -19.34 11.47 5.32
N ILE A 348 -18.20 10.97 4.87
CA ILE A 348 -17.74 11.08 3.48
C ILE A 348 -18.52 10.09 2.61
N PRO A 349 -19.15 10.53 1.49
CA PRO A 349 -19.86 9.65 0.56
C PRO A 349 -18.87 8.84 -0.29
N ARG A 350 -18.22 7.85 0.33
CA ARG A 350 -17.20 6.99 -0.28
C ARG A 350 -17.71 6.27 -1.53
N SER A 351 -16.79 5.94 -2.43
CA SER A 351 -17.10 5.09 -3.59
C SER A 351 -17.71 3.75 -3.16
N PRO A 352 -18.78 3.25 -3.84
CA PRO A 352 -19.39 1.95 -3.53
C PRO A 352 -18.43 0.74 -3.56
N ALA A 353 -17.26 0.87 -4.19
CA ALA A 353 -16.20 -0.13 -4.15
C ALA A 353 -15.54 -0.24 -2.75
N VAL A 354 -15.34 0.90 -2.06
CA VAL A 354 -14.86 0.95 -0.68
C VAL A 354 -15.91 0.39 0.27
N GLY A 355 -17.18 0.80 0.09
CA GLY A 355 -18.31 0.28 0.88
C GLY A 355 -18.63 -1.21 0.67
N ARG A 356 -18.10 -1.86 -0.37
CA ARG A 356 -18.13 -3.33 -0.53
C ARG A 356 -16.95 -4.04 0.12
N ALA A 357 -15.84 -3.32 0.32
CA ALA A 357 -14.60 -3.86 0.86
C ALA A 357 -14.54 -3.70 2.40
N GLY A 358 -15.09 -2.63 2.95
CA GLY A 358 -15.20 -2.42 4.39
C GLY A 358 -16.27 -3.30 5.05
N ASP A 359 -15.83 -4.24 5.88
CA ASP A 359 -16.65 -5.03 6.80
C ASP A 359 -15.89 -5.11 8.16
N GLN A 360 -16.02 -6.16 8.98
CA GLN A 360 -15.13 -6.40 10.12
C GLN A 360 -13.65 -6.49 9.69
N TRP A 361 -13.39 -7.00 8.49
CA TRP A 361 -12.08 -7.14 7.85
C TRP A 361 -12.15 -6.64 6.39
N TRP A 362 -11.05 -6.16 5.82
CA TRP A 362 -11.01 -5.77 4.40
C TRP A 362 -11.29 -6.93 3.44
N LYS A 363 -12.29 -6.78 2.57
CA LYS A 363 -12.70 -7.76 1.55
C LYS A 363 -12.12 -7.42 0.18
N HIS A 364 -11.34 -8.34 -0.37
CA HIS A 364 -10.62 -8.16 -1.64
C HIS A 364 -11.51 -8.46 -2.86
N VAL A 365 -12.51 -7.61 -3.10
CA VAL A 365 -13.58 -7.85 -4.09
C VAL A 365 -13.08 -7.83 -5.55
N LYS A 366 -13.40 -8.90 -6.30
CA LYS A 366 -13.14 -9.08 -7.74
C LYS A 366 -13.73 -7.92 -8.57
N GLY A 367 -12.89 -7.25 -9.36
CA GLY A 367 -13.26 -6.10 -10.20
C GLY A 367 -13.07 -4.74 -9.53
N ASP A 368 -12.91 -4.71 -8.20
CA ASP A 368 -12.65 -3.50 -7.42
C ASP A 368 -11.16 -3.24 -7.16
N GLU A 369 -10.23 -4.04 -7.71
CA GLU A 369 -8.77 -3.95 -7.51
C GLU A 369 -8.21 -2.52 -7.67
N HIS A 370 -8.85 -1.70 -8.50
CA HIS A 370 -8.52 -0.28 -8.66
C HIS A 370 -8.58 0.59 -7.41
N ILE A 371 -9.17 0.18 -6.28
CA ILE A 371 -9.20 1.01 -5.05
C ILE A 371 -7.89 0.95 -4.26
N VAL A 372 -7.05 -0.05 -4.50
CA VAL A 372 -5.70 -0.19 -3.91
C VAL A 372 -4.57 0.11 -4.89
N ALA A 373 -4.88 0.49 -6.13
CA ALA A 373 -3.84 0.85 -7.10
C ALA A 373 -3.24 2.23 -6.78
N ASN A 374 -1.92 2.37 -6.82
CA ASN A 374 -1.20 3.60 -6.51
C ASN A 374 -1.72 4.78 -7.35
N PRO A 375 -2.12 5.91 -6.74
CA PRO A 375 -2.65 7.05 -7.47
C PRO A 375 -1.57 7.97 -8.05
N CYS A 376 -0.34 7.94 -7.54
CA CYS A 376 0.75 8.83 -7.96
C CYS A 376 1.59 8.22 -9.07
N TYR A 377 2.11 7.01 -8.86
CA TYR A 377 2.91 6.23 -9.81
C TYR A 377 2.00 5.27 -10.56
N VAL A 378 1.92 5.37 -11.90
CA VAL A 378 0.90 4.67 -12.69
C VAL A 378 1.55 4.11 -13.96
N PRO A 379 2.22 2.94 -13.90
CA PRO A 379 3.16 2.51 -14.94
C PRO A 379 2.64 2.52 -16.38
N THR A 380 1.37 2.18 -16.60
CA THR A 380 0.74 2.18 -17.94
C THR A 380 0.30 3.56 -18.44
N TRP A 381 0.23 4.56 -17.55
CA TRP A 381 0.09 5.97 -17.90
C TRP A 381 1.45 6.63 -18.12
N ASP A 382 2.45 6.31 -17.28
CA ASP A 382 3.82 6.79 -17.42
C ASP A 382 4.43 6.32 -18.76
N GLN A 383 4.19 5.06 -19.13
CA GLN A 383 4.49 4.53 -20.47
C GLN A 383 3.71 5.24 -21.58
N ALA A 384 2.45 5.64 -21.37
CA ALA A 384 1.66 6.36 -22.38
C ALA A 384 2.13 7.80 -22.59
N ILE A 385 2.62 8.46 -21.53
CA ILE A 385 3.33 9.74 -21.61
C ILE A 385 4.59 9.55 -22.46
N ALA A 386 5.49 8.65 -22.03
CA ALA A 386 6.80 8.46 -22.64
C ALA A 386 6.75 7.97 -24.10
N SER A 387 5.73 7.19 -24.49
CA SER A 387 5.62 6.61 -25.84
C SER A 387 4.83 7.43 -26.85
N GLY A 388 4.11 8.49 -26.44
CA GLY A 388 3.25 9.20 -27.39
C GLY A 388 2.52 10.47 -26.96
N ALA A 389 2.77 11.04 -25.78
CA ALA A 389 2.10 12.30 -25.39
C ALA A 389 2.75 13.56 -26.01
N VAL A 390 4.09 13.57 -26.16
CA VAL A 390 4.85 14.80 -26.43
C VAL A 390 5.89 14.63 -27.54
N VAL A 391 5.49 14.85 -28.79
CA VAL A 391 6.17 15.74 -29.76
C VAL A 391 5.11 16.15 -30.80
N ALA A 392 4.50 17.33 -30.63
CA ALA A 392 3.97 18.06 -31.79
C ALA A 392 5.13 18.29 -32.78
N LYS A 393 4.92 18.10 -34.09
CA LYS A 393 6.04 18.17 -35.04
C LYS A 393 6.68 19.55 -34.95
N SER A 394 8.00 19.62 -35.02
CA SER A 394 8.76 20.85 -34.77
C SER A 394 8.30 21.99 -35.71
N GLY A 395 7.51 22.91 -35.17
CA GLY A 395 6.81 23.99 -35.90
C GLY A 395 5.30 24.07 -35.65
N GLU A 396 4.67 23.04 -35.09
CA GLU A 396 3.20 22.98 -34.88
C GLU A 396 2.76 23.69 -33.58
N GLY A 397 2.37 24.97 -33.67
CA GLY A 397 1.99 25.78 -32.51
C GLY A 397 0.65 25.40 -31.84
N ALA A 398 0.43 25.87 -30.61
CA ALA A 398 -0.75 25.54 -29.79
C ALA A 398 -2.12 25.93 -30.39
N MET A 399 -2.14 26.91 -31.30
CA MET A 399 -3.35 27.34 -32.02
C MET A 399 -3.64 26.50 -33.27
N GLN A 400 -2.71 25.63 -33.70
CA GLN A 400 -2.87 24.87 -34.95
C GLN A 400 -4.12 23.98 -34.92
N GLY A 401 -4.82 23.97 -36.07
CA GLY A 401 -6.00 23.15 -36.31
C GLY A 401 -5.70 21.65 -36.20
N VAL A 402 -6.51 20.97 -35.38
CA VAL A 402 -6.33 19.58 -34.97
C VAL A 402 -6.85 18.54 -35.97
N PHE A 403 -7.66 18.94 -36.96
CA PHE A 403 -8.33 18.02 -37.87
C PHE A 403 -7.71 18.08 -39.27
N ASP A 404 -7.46 16.91 -39.87
CA ASP A 404 -7.28 16.86 -41.31
C ASP A 404 -8.63 17.11 -42.00
N LEU A 405 -8.67 18.13 -42.87
CA LEU A 405 -9.82 18.47 -43.71
C LEU A 405 -9.55 18.15 -45.19
N GLY A 406 -8.32 17.78 -45.56
CA GLY A 406 -7.84 17.63 -46.94
C GLY A 406 -8.05 18.88 -47.81
N ASP A 407 -8.01 18.69 -49.13
CA ASP A 407 -8.37 19.72 -50.11
C ASP A 407 -9.89 20.03 -50.14
N GLN A 408 -10.68 19.42 -49.26
CA GLN A 408 -12.13 19.60 -49.21
C GLN A 408 -12.48 20.91 -48.49
N VAL A 409 -13.00 21.87 -49.27
CA VAL A 409 -13.43 23.22 -48.83
C VAL A 409 -12.28 24.21 -48.64
N ALA A 410 -11.58 24.52 -49.74
CA ALA A 410 -11.26 25.92 -50.03
C ALA A 410 -12.59 26.71 -50.11
N PRO A 411 -12.77 27.79 -49.33
CA PRO A 411 -14.07 28.47 -49.23
C PRO A 411 -14.41 29.27 -50.49
N GLN A 412 -15.66 29.16 -50.95
CA GLN A 412 -16.25 30.14 -51.86
C GLN A 412 -16.52 31.43 -51.06
N PRO A 413 -16.05 32.62 -51.50
CA PRO A 413 -16.09 33.85 -50.69
C PRO A 413 -17.52 34.34 -50.39
N SER A 414 -18.53 33.85 -51.12
CA SER A 414 -19.95 34.11 -50.87
C SER A 414 -20.52 33.45 -49.60
N ASP A 415 -19.82 32.45 -49.04
CA ASP A 415 -20.26 31.72 -47.84
C ASP A 415 -19.64 32.26 -46.56
N GLU A 416 -18.36 32.66 -46.59
CA GLU A 416 -17.68 33.24 -45.42
C GLU A 416 -18.38 34.53 -44.97
N ALA A 417 -18.84 35.34 -45.92
CA ALA A 417 -19.62 36.55 -45.69
C ALA A 417 -20.94 36.34 -44.90
N LYS A 418 -21.42 35.09 -44.76
CA LYS A 418 -22.63 34.73 -43.98
C LYS A 418 -22.32 34.20 -42.59
N ASP A 419 -21.12 33.64 -42.37
CA ASP A 419 -20.72 33.11 -41.07
C ASP A 419 -20.23 34.25 -40.18
N LEU A 420 -21.09 34.72 -39.27
CA LEU A 420 -20.78 35.84 -38.38
C LEU A 420 -19.53 35.59 -37.52
N PHE A 421 -19.22 34.33 -37.19
CA PHE A 421 -18.05 33.98 -36.38
C PHE A 421 -16.73 34.02 -37.16
N SER A 422 -16.78 33.93 -38.50
CA SER A 422 -15.58 34.11 -39.35
C SER A 422 -14.94 35.49 -39.19
N ARG A 423 -15.74 36.48 -38.74
CA ARG A 423 -15.33 37.88 -38.54
C ARG A 423 -14.60 38.12 -37.22
N PHE A 424 -14.64 37.16 -36.28
CA PHE A 424 -13.88 37.23 -35.04
C PHE A 424 -12.44 36.74 -35.24
N ASN A 425 -11.52 37.33 -34.48
CA ASN A 425 -10.15 36.83 -34.36
C ASN A 425 -10.12 35.48 -33.63
N GLU A 426 -8.99 34.78 -33.71
CA GLU A 426 -8.86 33.42 -33.20
C GLU A 426 -8.97 33.35 -31.67
N GLY A 427 -8.48 34.37 -30.95
CA GLY A 427 -8.61 34.48 -29.49
C GLY A 427 -10.09 34.54 -29.04
N ILE A 428 -10.92 35.36 -29.69
CA ILE A 428 -12.36 35.43 -29.40
C ILE A 428 -13.05 34.10 -29.72
N ARG A 429 -12.65 33.40 -30.80
CA ARG A 429 -13.17 32.06 -31.11
C ARG A 429 -12.79 31.04 -30.04
N LEU A 430 -11.55 31.05 -29.54
CA LEU A 430 -11.13 30.22 -28.42
C LEU A 430 -11.93 30.56 -27.15
N CYS A 431 -12.10 31.84 -26.81
CA CYS A 431 -12.93 32.24 -25.68
C CYS A 431 -14.37 31.71 -25.79
N ILE A 432 -14.99 31.75 -26.98
CA ILE A 432 -16.32 31.17 -27.23
C ILE A 432 -16.30 29.66 -26.97
N LEU A 433 -15.31 28.94 -27.49
CA LEU A 433 -15.17 27.50 -27.29
C LEU A 433 -14.98 27.13 -25.80
N THR A 434 -14.17 27.87 -25.06
CA THR A 434 -13.97 27.67 -23.61
C THR A 434 -15.22 28.03 -22.80
N HIS A 435 -16.07 28.96 -23.28
CA HIS A 435 -17.34 29.36 -22.64
C HIS A 435 -18.54 28.46 -22.95
N LEU A 436 -18.52 27.70 -24.07
CA LEU A 436 -19.44 26.56 -24.26
C LEU A 436 -19.23 25.49 -23.17
N GLY A 437 -18.08 25.53 -22.50
CA GLY A 437 -17.77 24.66 -21.39
C GLY A 437 -17.53 23.22 -21.85
N PRO A 438 -17.65 22.26 -20.92
CA PRO A 438 -17.05 20.95 -21.11
C PRO A 438 -17.88 19.94 -21.93
N ASP A 439 -19.12 20.21 -22.37
CA ASP A 439 -19.93 19.22 -23.10
C ASP A 439 -19.46 19.05 -24.56
N PRO A 440 -19.02 17.84 -24.99
CA PRO A 440 -18.62 17.60 -26.38
C PRO A 440 -19.73 17.89 -27.40
N LYS A 441 -21.00 17.83 -27.00
CA LYS A 441 -22.16 18.08 -27.87
C LYS A 441 -22.21 19.52 -28.33
N ASP A 442 -22.02 20.49 -27.43
CA ASP A 442 -22.21 21.91 -27.79
C ASP A 442 -21.06 22.41 -28.67
N ILE A 443 -19.84 21.92 -28.41
CA ILE A 443 -18.70 22.08 -29.32
C ILE A 443 -19.01 21.42 -30.68
N ALA A 444 -19.48 20.17 -30.72
CA ALA A 444 -19.83 19.50 -31.98
C ALA A 444 -20.95 20.22 -32.75
N ASN A 445 -21.98 20.69 -32.05
CA ASN A 445 -23.08 21.49 -32.62
C ASN A 445 -22.55 22.78 -33.23
N LEU A 446 -21.64 23.50 -32.56
CA LEU A 446 -21.03 24.71 -33.10
C LEU A 446 -20.17 24.42 -34.36
N ARG A 447 -19.43 23.31 -34.39
CA ARG A 447 -18.67 22.86 -35.58
C ARG A 447 -19.55 22.54 -36.80
N LEU A 448 -20.78 22.11 -36.55
CA LEU A 448 -21.79 21.87 -37.59
C LEU A 448 -22.48 23.17 -38.03
N ALA A 449 -22.75 24.09 -37.09
CA ALA A 449 -23.47 25.33 -37.33
C ALA A 449 -22.62 26.46 -37.97
N SER A 450 -21.31 26.51 -37.68
CA SER A 450 -20.38 27.54 -38.16
C SER A 450 -19.10 26.93 -38.71
N ARG A 451 -18.63 27.43 -39.85
CA ARG A 451 -17.38 26.99 -40.50
C ARG A 451 -16.16 27.49 -39.72
N ALA A 452 -16.28 28.63 -39.03
CA ALA A 452 -15.21 29.26 -38.26
C ALA A 452 -14.60 28.39 -37.13
N PHE A 453 -15.29 27.29 -36.74
CA PHE A 453 -14.86 26.34 -35.71
C PHE A 453 -14.60 24.92 -36.25
N ARG A 454 -14.61 24.71 -37.58
CA ARG A 454 -14.33 23.38 -38.17
C ARG A 454 -12.96 22.84 -37.74
N GLN A 455 -11.96 23.72 -37.73
CA GLN A 455 -10.74 23.50 -36.97
C GLN A 455 -10.96 23.91 -35.51
N LEU A 456 -10.43 23.09 -34.59
CA LEU A 456 -10.27 23.44 -33.19
C LEU A 456 -8.77 23.53 -32.90
N PRO A 457 -8.29 24.52 -32.11
CA PRO A 457 -6.89 24.62 -31.71
C PRO A 457 -6.54 23.53 -30.70
N ARG A 458 -5.26 23.13 -30.64
CA ARG A 458 -4.75 22.16 -29.64
C ARG A 458 -5.00 22.65 -28.20
N GLN A 459 -4.87 23.95 -27.96
CA GLN A 459 -5.13 24.60 -26.67
C GLN A 459 -6.50 24.25 -26.06
N LEU A 460 -7.58 24.19 -26.87
CA LEU A 460 -8.92 23.86 -26.37
C LEU A 460 -8.97 22.48 -25.70
N PHE A 461 -8.18 21.51 -26.17
CA PHE A 461 -8.18 20.17 -25.60
C PHE A 461 -7.45 20.12 -24.25
N TRP A 462 -6.50 21.02 -24.00
CA TRP A 462 -5.92 21.23 -22.66
C TRP A 462 -6.94 21.86 -21.72
N ASP A 463 -7.60 22.97 -22.11
CA ASP A 463 -8.69 23.60 -21.35
C ASP A 463 -9.75 22.56 -20.95
N LEU A 464 -10.19 21.72 -21.89
CA LEU A 464 -11.20 20.67 -21.67
C LEU A 464 -10.70 19.51 -20.80
N VAL A 465 -9.40 19.17 -20.85
CA VAL A 465 -8.80 18.21 -19.91
C VAL A 465 -8.82 18.81 -18.52
N LEU A 466 -8.29 20.02 -18.31
CA LEU A 466 -8.27 20.66 -16.99
C LEU A 466 -9.67 20.80 -16.38
N GLN A 467 -10.64 21.33 -17.12
CA GLN A 467 -12.02 21.51 -16.65
C GLN A 467 -12.70 20.17 -16.26
N ARG A 468 -12.46 19.08 -17.01
CA ARG A 468 -13.13 17.78 -16.77
C ARG A 468 -12.33 16.81 -15.91
N ARG A 469 -11.02 17.04 -15.74
CA ARG A 469 -10.03 16.08 -15.21
C ARG A 469 -8.90 16.81 -14.43
N PRO A 470 -9.19 17.69 -13.45
CA PRO A 470 -8.13 18.42 -12.73
C PRO A 470 -7.19 17.50 -11.91
N TRP A 471 -7.61 16.26 -11.62
CA TRP A 471 -6.75 15.20 -11.09
C TRP A 471 -5.69 14.68 -12.07
N LEU A 472 -5.67 15.12 -13.33
CA LEU A 472 -4.56 14.90 -14.25
C LEU A 472 -3.53 16.03 -14.09
N TRP A 473 -2.88 16.02 -12.93
CA TRP A 473 -2.02 17.11 -12.48
C TRP A 473 -0.72 17.27 -13.26
N GLU A 474 -0.31 16.24 -14.02
CA GLU A 474 0.77 16.32 -15.01
C GLU A 474 0.53 17.45 -16.04
N ALA A 475 -0.72 17.89 -16.23
CA ALA A 475 -1.08 18.97 -17.15
C ALA A 475 -0.97 20.40 -16.56
N TRP A 476 -0.73 20.57 -15.25
CA TRP A 476 -0.77 21.89 -14.60
C TRP A 476 -0.01 22.07 -13.26
N CYS A 477 0.49 21.01 -12.63
CA CYS A 477 1.05 21.06 -11.27
C CYS A 477 2.48 20.51 -11.22
N ASP A 478 3.42 21.40 -10.91
CA ASP A 478 4.86 21.18 -10.79
C ASP A 478 5.31 20.73 -9.39
N LEU A 479 4.45 20.86 -8.38
CA LEU A 479 4.66 20.33 -7.02
C LEU A 479 5.15 18.87 -7.09
N PRO A 480 6.35 18.53 -6.57
CA PRO A 480 6.85 17.16 -6.56
C PRO A 480 6.05 16.27 -5.61
N TYR A 481 6.25 14.94 -5.69
CA TYR A 481 5.75 14.02 -4.67
C TYR A 481 6.72 13.96 -3.49
N SER A 482 6.19 13.99 -2.26
CA SER A 482 6.98 13.83 -1.04
C SER A 482 7.79 12.52 -1.03
N ARG A 483 8.99 12.57 -0.42
CA ARG A 483 9.90 11.44 -0.22
C ARG A 483 9.19 10.21 0.38
N TRP A 484 8.22 10.45 1.25
CA TRP A 484 7.40 9.45 1.94
C TRP A 484 6.53 8.59 1.00
N THR A 485 6.39 8.97 -0.27
CA THR A 485 5.63 8.17 -1.26
C THR A 485 6.42 7.04 -1.91
N VAL A 486 7.74 7.00 -1.75
CA VAL A 486 8.63 6.18 -2.59
C VAL A 486 8.85 4.78 -2.03
N ARG A 487 9.02 4.65 -0.70
CA ARG A 487 9.42 3.41 -0.01
C ARG A 487 8.56 3.15 1.21
N GLY A 488 8.45 1.87 1.59
CA GLY A 488 7.94 1.45 2.88
C GLY A 488 8.98 1.58 4.00
N ALA A 489 8.57 1.36 5.24
CA ALA A 489 9.42 1.42 6.42
C ALA A 489 10.57 0.41 6.41
N GLY A 490 10.32 -0.86 6.05
CA GLY A 490 11.35 -1.89 5.93
C GLY A 490 12.37 -1.56 4.84
N ALA A 491 11.87 -1.07 3.70
CA ALA A 491 12.68 -0.66 2.53
C ALA A 491 13.48 0.65 2.76
N LEU A 492 13.10 1.45 3.76
CA LEU A 492 13.92 2.56 4.28
C LEU A 492 14.93 2.04 5.30
N LYS A 493 14.48 1.27 6.30
CA LYS A 493 15.32 0.79 7.39
C LYS A 493 16.53 -0.01 6.89
N ARG A 494 16.34 -1.00 6.02
CA ARG A 494 17.48 -1.77 5.48
C ARG A 494 18.43 -0.95 4.61
N MET A 495 17.96 0.15 4.02
CA MET A 495 18.80 1.07 3.24
C MET A 495 19.65 1.95 4.16
N ASP A 496 19.05 2.46 5.25
CA ASP A 496 19.76 3.19 6.31
C ASP A 496 20.73 2.28 7.10
N ASP A 497 20.36 1.02 7.35
CA ASP A 497 21.23 0.00 7.94
C ASP A 497 22.44 -0.30 7.03
N ALA A 498 22.24 -0.57 5.74
CA ALA A 498 23.32 -0.85 4.80
C ALA A 498 24.25 0.35 4.56
N TRP A 499 23.73 1.59 4.60
CA TRP A 499 24.59 2.78 4.59
C TRP A 499 25.40 2.91 5.88
N ARG A 500 24.81 2.65 7.06
CA ARG A 500 25.52 2.70 8.34
C ARG A 500 26.66 1.68 8.37
N GLU A 501 26.42 0.44 7.98
CA GLU A 501 27.46 -0.60 7.89
C GLU A 501 28.61 -0.19 6.97
N ARG A 502 28.29 0.43 5.82
CA ARG A 502 29.29 0.95 4.87
C ARG A 502 30.07 2.16 5.42
N GLU A 503 29.41 3.06 6.16
CA GLU A 503 30.05 4.18 6.83
C GLU A 503 30.96 3.73 7.98
N GLU A 504 30.50 2.82 8.83
CA GLU A 504 31.28 2.24 9.94
C GLU A 504 32.54 1.53 9.42
N MET A 505 32.42 0.72 8.36
CA MET A 505 33.59 0.09 7.71
C MET A 505 34.58 1.10 7.13
N LEU A 506 34.11 2.18 6.49
CA LEU A 506 34.97 3.22 5.91
C LEU A 506 35.64 4.07 7.00
N GLN A 507 34.91 4.42 8.07
CA GLN A 507 35.45 5.16 9.22
C GLN A 507 36.53 4.34 9.93
N HIS A 508 36.25 3.07 10.25
CA HIS A 508 37.23 2.19 10.87
C HIS A 508 38.47 1.99 9.97
N SER A 509 38.29 1.89 8.66
CA SER A 509 39.40 1.82 7.71
C SER A 509 40.26 3.10 7.69
N ILE A 510 39.67 4.27 7.88
CA ILE A 510 40.40 5.54 8.04
C ILE A 510 41.15 5.54 9.37
N GLU A 511 40.50 5.20 10.49
CA GLU A 511 41.12 5.17 11.83
C GLU A 511 42.35 4.25 11.90
N VAL A 512 42.30 3.09 11.25
CA VAL A 512 43.43 2.16 11.17
C VAL A 512 44.57 2.75 10.33
N LEU A 513 44.28 3.31 9.15
CA LEU A 513 45.30 3.92 8.30
C LEU A 513 45.91 5.19 8.91
N GLU A 514 45.16 5.95 9.71
CA GLU A 514 45.66 7.10 10.47
C GLU A 514 46.59 6.67 11.62
N GLN A 515 46.29 5.57 12.31
CA GLN A 515 47.19 4.97 13.31
C GLN A 515 48.48 4.42 12.69
N GLU A 516 48.39 3.84 11.48
CA GLU A 516 49.55 3.36 10.72
C GLU A 516 50.34 4.51 10.03
N ALA A 517 49.79 5.72 9.95
CA ALA A 517 50.41 6.86 9.25
C ALA A 517 51.56 7.55 9.99
N GLU A 518 51.98 7.08 11.19
CA GLU A 518 53.22 7.52 11.86
C GLU A 518 54.50 7.02 11.16
N GLY A 519 54.57 7.08 9.83
CA GLY A 519 55.77 6.72 9.07
C GLY A 519 55.69 6.77 7.55
N ASP A 520 54.51 6.56 6.94
CA ASP A 520 54.38 6.39 5.48
C ASP A 520 53.51 7.46 4.80
N PHE A 521 53.85 7.79 3.55
CA PHE A 521 53.13 8.73 2.70
C PHE A 521 51.99 8.07 1.90
N ASP A 522 52.01 6.76 1.67
CA ASP A 522 51.00 6.08 0.84
C ASP A 522 49.62 6.04 1.54
N ASN A 523 49.60 5.87 2.87
CA ASN A 523 48.37 5.91 3.69
C ASN A 523 47.58 7.22 3.50
N ALA A 524 48.24 8.36 3.32
CA ALA A 524 47.57 9.65 3.09
C ALA A 524 46.78 9.70 1.77
N ALA A 525 47.18 8.92 0.76
CA ALA A 525 46.43 8.78 -0.49
C ALA A 525 45.22 7.84 -0.29
N ALA A 526 45.39 6.75 0.46
CA ALA A 526 44.34 5.80 0.78
C ALA A 526 43.23 6.43 1.66
N ILE A 527 43.58 7.12 2.74
CA ILE A 527 42.65 7.87 3.61
C ILE A 527 41.80 8.83 2.77
N LYS A 528 42.43 9.60 1.88
CA LYS A 528 41.71 10.53 0.99
C LYS A 528 40.72 9.83 0.06
N ALA A 529 41.04 8.62 -0.42
CA ALA A 529 40.12 7.83 -1.26
C ALA A 529 38.94 7.23 -0.46
N LEU A 530 39.11 6.98 0.84
CA LEU A 530 38.03 6.57 1.74
C LEU A 530 37.12 7.75 2.12
N VAL A 531 37.68 8.93 2.39
CA VAL A 531 36.90 10.16 2.63
C VAL A 531 36.00 10.50 1.45
N VAL A 532 36.48 10.37 0.21
CA VAL A 532 35.65 10.57 -1.01
C VAL A 532 34.52 9.53 -1.11
N GLN A 533 34.68 8.32 -0.56
CA GLN A 533 33.59 7.33 -0.49
C GLN A 533 32.56 7.65 0.60
N LEU A 534 32.97 8.25 1.73
CA LEU A 534 32.03 8.80 2.71
C LEU A 534 31.24 9.98 2.12
N GLU A 535 31.89 10.89 1.39
CA GLU A 535 31.22 11.98 0.66
C GLU A 535 30.19 11.44 -0.36
N GLN A 536 30.50 10.31 -1.02
CA GLN A 536 29.56 9.62 -1.91
C GLN A 536 28.34 9.07 -1.16
N ILE A 537 28.49 8.45 0.02
CA ILE A 537 27.34 7.96 0.80
C ILE A 537 26.45 9.11 1.27
N VAL A 538 27.04 10.24 1.66
CA VAL A 538 26.27 11.46 1.99
C VAL A 538 25.48 11.98 0.77
N ALA A 539 26.04 11.87 -0.44
CA ALA A 539 25.34 12.20 -1.67
C ALA A 539 24.22 11.19 -1.99
N GLU A 540 24.47 9.88 -1.90
CA GLU A 540 23.48 8.79 -2.07
C GLU A 540 22.29 8.98 -1.11
N LYS A 541 22.57 9.21 0.18
CA LYS A 541 21.55 9.52 1.21
C LYS A 541 20.70 10.72 0.83
N ARG A 542 21.33 11.79 0.33
CA ARG A 542 20.64 13.02 -0.06
C ARG A 542 19.75 12.82 -1.29
N GLU A 543 20.22 12.10 -2.30
CA GLU A 543 19.46 11.80 -3.51
C GLU A 543 18.27 10.86 -3.21
N ALA A 544 18.50 9.79 -2.46
CA ALA A 544 17.46 8.83 -2.10
C ALA A 544 16.40 9.37 -1.13
N ARG A 545 16.69 10.48 -0.43
CA ARG A 545 15.75 11.21 0.45
C ARG A 545 15.18 12.48 -0.20
N ALA A 546 15.42 12.72 -1.49
CA ALA A 546 14.87 13.85 -2.23
C ALA A 546 13.38 13.68 -2.58
N GLU A 547 12.72 14.78 -2.94
CA GLU A 547 11.36 14.76 -3.47
C GLU A 547 11.36 14.28 -4.94
N VAL A 548 10.30 13.57 -5.36
CA VAL A 548 10.22 12.99 -6.70
C VAL A 548 9.52 13.95 -7.67
N PRO A 549 10.17 14.44 -8.74
CA PRO A 549 9.54 15.35 -9.69
C PRO A 549 8.38 14.70 -10.44
N VAL A 550 7.29 15.46 -10.64
CA VAL A 550 6.14 15.03 -11.44
C VAL A 550 6.49 15.05 -12.94
N PRO A 551 6.11 14.02 -13.73
CA PRO A 551 6.31 14.02 -15.18
C PRO A 551 5.35 15.01 -15.87
N LEU A 552 5.74 16.28 -15.90
CA LEU A 552 4.98 17.38 -16.50
C LEU A 552 4.80 17.22 -18.01
N LEU A 553 3.59 17.56 -18.47
CA LEU A 553 3.19 17.61 -19.87
C LEU A 553 3.05 19.09 -20.29
N PRO A 554 3.97 19.65 -21.10
CA PRO A 554 3.91 21.07 -21.47
C PRO A 554 2.66 21.37 -22.32
N SER A 555 1.98 22.48 -22.04
CA SER A 555 0.70 22.83 -22.67
C SER A 555 0.82 23.06 -24.18
N ASP A 556 1.98 23.50 -24.66
CA ASP A 556 2.27 23.87 -26.05
C ASP A 556 2.75 22.70 -26.94
N THR A 557 3.55 21.77 -26.40
CA THR A 557 4.17 20.66 -27.16
C THR A 557 3.41 19.34 -27.11
N THR A 558 2.54 19.14 -26.12
CA THR A 558 1.78 17.89 -25.91
C THR A 558 0.57 17.77 -26.86
N ASP A 559 0.28 16.58 -27.41
CA ASP A 559 -0.96 16.33 -28.17
C ASP A 559 -2.17 16.12 -27.23
N TRP A 560 -2.70 17.23 -26.73
CA TRP A 560 -3.91 17.26 -25.91
C TRP A 560 -5.14 16.67 -26.58
N HIS A 561 -5.24 16.69 -27.92
CA HIS A 561 -6.36 16.02 -28.60
C HIS A 561 -6.26 14.51 -28.47
N THR A 562 -5.05 13.93 -28.58
CA THR A 562 -4.85 12.50 -28.39
C THR A 562 -5.00 12.06 -26.94
N ILE A 563 -4.52 12.85 -25.98
CA ILE A 563 -4.83 12.65 -24.55
C ILE A 563 -6.35 12.72 -24.32
N TYR A 564 -7.05 13.72 -24.85
CA TYR A 564 -8.50 13.88 -24.69
C TYR A 564 -9.29 12.71 -25.30
N LYS A 565 -8.95 12.26 -26.51
CA LYS A 565 -9.55 11.05 -27.14
C LYS A 565 -9.33 9.79 -26.30
N TRP A 566 -8.17 9.66 -25.66
CA TRP A 566 -7.86 8.53 -24.78
C TRP A 566 -8.67 8.61 -23.47
N LEU A 567 -8.76 9.78 -22.85
CA LEU A 567 -9.58 10.05 -21.65
C LEU A 567 -11.10 10.04 -21.91
N ALA A 568 -11.53 10.05 -23.18
CA ALA A 568 -12.92 9.85 -23.58
C ALA A 568 -13.35 8.37 -23.60
N ARG A 569 -12.40 7.42 -23.54
CA ARG A 569 -12.68 5.98 -23.47
C ARG A 569 -13.42 5.61 -22.17
N PRO A 570 -14.20 4.50 -22.13
CA PRO A 570 -14.94 4.09 -20.94
C PRO A 570 -14.03 3.89 -19.72
N LYS A 571 -14.43 4.42 -18.55
CA LYS A 571 -13.64 4.39 -17.30
C LYS A 571 -13.00 3.03 -16.95
N PRO A 572 -13.64 1.86 -17.17
CA PRO A 572 -13.00 0.57 -16.87
C PRO A 572 -11.71 0.30 -17.66
N THR A 573 -11.55 0.93 -18.83
CA THR A 573 -10.37 0.80 -19.71
C THR A 573 -9.20 1.70 -19.32
N TRP A 574 -9.38 2.61 -18.34
CA TRP A 574 -8.28 3.45 -17.84
C TRP A 574 -7.37 2.65 -16.89
N PRO A 575 -6.07 3.00 -16.80
CA PRO A 575 -5.17 2.51 -15.77
C PRO A 575 -5.76 2.57 -14.37
N LYS A 576 -5.53 1.53 -13.57
CA LYS A 576 -6.11 1.40 -12.23
C LYS A 576 -5.72 2.57 -11.32
N GLY A 577 -4.45 3.00 -11.38
CA GLY A 577 -3.96 4.16 -10.64
C GLY A 577 -4.72 5.45 -10.97
N LEU A 578 -4.96 5.77 -12.25
CA LEU A 578 -5.79 6.93 -12.64
C LEU A 578 -7.27 6.78 -12.19
N ARG A 579 -7.81 5.55 -12.19
CA ARG A 579 -9.15 5.30 -11.63
C ARG A 579 -9.18 5.58 -10.12
N ASN A 580 -8.14 5.19 -9.37
CA ASN A 580 -8.04 5.47 -7.94
C ASN A 580 -7.79 6.96 -7.67
N ARG A 581 -6.87 7.59 -8.40
CA ARG A 581 -6.56 9.02 -8.33
C ARG A 581 -7.83 9.86 -8.51
N ARG A 582 -8.65 9.55 -9.52
CA ARG A 582 -9.96 10.18 -9.71
C ARG A 582 -10.90 9.96 -8.52
N ARG A 583 -10.91 8.76 -7.92
CA ARG A 583 -11.74 8.45 -6.74
C ARG A 583 -11.32 9.31 -5.56
N ILE A 584 -10.05 9.22 -5.17
CA ILE A 584 -9.47 9.94 -4.03
C ILE A 584 -9.63 11.45 -4.20
N TRP A 585 -9.55 11.98 -5.42
CA TRP A 585 -9.84 13.40 -5.71
C TRP A 585 -11.28 13.81 -5.38
N VAL A 586 -12.27 12.92 -5.56
CA VAL A 586 -13.67 13.19 -5.17
C VAL A 586 -13.80 13.19 -3.64
N ASP A 587 -13.20 12.21 -2.96
CA ASP A 587 -13.13 12.15 -1.50
C ASP A 587 -12.47 13.44 -0.93
N CYS A 588 -11.33 13.87 -1.48
CA CYS A 588 -10.65 15.11 -1.12
C CYS A 588 -11.48 16.37 -1.43
N GLY A 589 -12.22 16.37 -2.54
CA GLY A 589 -13.13 17.46 -2.90
C GLY A 589 -14.24 17.66 -1.87
N TYR A 590 -14.75 16.55 -1.29
CA TYR A 590 -15.72 16.57 -0.21
C TYR A 590 -15.09 17.01 1.13
N ILE A 591 -13.90 16.51 1.46
CA ILE A 591 -13.13 16.98 2.65
C ILE A 591 -12.97 18.51 2.62
N LEU A 592 -12.53 19.06 1.49
CA LEU A 592 -12.38 20.51 1.30
C LEU A 592 -13.72 21.26 1.36
N GLU A 593 -14.84 20.62 1.06
CA GLU A 593 -16.18 21.21 1.24
C GLU A 593 -16.63 21.20 2.70
N ARG A 594 -16.37 20.12 3.45
CA ARG A 594 -16.59 20.06 4.91
C ARG A 594 -15.74 21.11 5.65
N ILE A 595 -14.47 21.25 5.28
CA ILE A 595 -13.58 22.31 5.78
C ILE A 595 -14.18 23.69 5.53
N GLU A 596 -14.66 23.96 4.31
CA GLU A 596 -15.26 25.26 3.96
C GLU A 596 -16.58 25.53 4.71
N VAL A 597 -17.42 24.51 4.90
CA VAL A 597 -18.64 24.60 5.73
C VAL A 597 -18.29 24.93 7.18
N ASN A 598 -17.36 24.18 7.80
CA ASN A 598 -16.97 24.39 9.19
C ASN A 598 -16.29 25.76 9.41
N ARG A 599 -15.61 26.33 8.40
CA ARG A 599 -15.11 27.72 8.43
C ARG A 599 -16.23 28.75 8.42
N ARG A 600 -17.26 28.57 7.58
CA ARG A 600 -18.44 29.44 7.55
C ARG A 600 -19.25 29.36 8.86
N GLU A 601 -19.22 28.21 9.53
CA GLU A 601 -19.81 27.99 10.86
C GLU A 601 -18.90 28.43 12.03
N GLY A 602 -17.67 28.91 11.75
CA GLY A 602 -16.74 29.41 12.78
C GLY A 602 -16.05 28.33 13.62
N LYS A 603 -16.14 27.05 13.23
CA LYS A 603 -15.54 25.89 13.92
C LYS A 603 -14.08 25.64 13.52
N ILE A 604 -13.74 25.94 12.27
CA ILE A 604 -12.38 25.87 11.71
C ILE A 604 -11.89 27.30 11.49
N ALA A 605 -10.60 27.56 11.72
CA ALA A 605 -10.04 28.89 11.54
C ALA A 605 -10.19 29.34 10.07
N ALA A 606 -10.64 30.57 9.86
CA ALA A 606 -10.68 31.17 8.53
C ALA A 606 -9.26 31.20 7.92
N LEU A 607 -9.15 30.87 6.64
CA LEU A 607 -7.89 31.02 5.91
C LEU A 607 -7.48 32.49 5.92
N LYS A 608 -6.45 32.83 6.70
CA LYS A 608 -5.81 34.16 6.65
C LYS A 608 -5.42 34.44 5.20
N GLU A 609 -5.80 35.59 4.68
CA GLU A 609 -5.18 36.11 3.46
C GLU A 609 -3.77 36.54 3.82
N GLU A 610 -2.78 35.83 3.30
CA GLU A 610 -1.41 36.33 3.29
C GLU A 610 -1.37 37.48 2.29
N THR A 611 -1.39 38.70 2.81
CA THR A 611 -1.14 39.90 2.03
C THR A 611 0.27 39.82 1.46
N LYS A 612 0.36 39.47 0.17
CA LYS A 612 1.61 39.51 -0.59
C LYS A 612 2.20 40.92 -0.52
N GLY A 613 3.32 41.06 0.19
CA GLY A 613 4.15 42.27 0.24
C GLY A 613 5.04 42.39 -0.99
#